data_AF-A0A0Q5WKA2-F1
#
_entry.id   AF-A0A0Q5WKA2-F1
#
_cell.length_a   1.000
_cell.length_b   1.000
_cell.length_c   1.000
_cell.angle_alpha   90.00
_cell.angle_beta   90.00
_cell.angle_gamma   90.00
#
_symmetry.space_group_name_H-M   'P 1'
#
loop_
_entity.id
_entity.type
_entity.pdbx_description
1 polymer ?
#
loop_
_entity_poly.entity_id
_entity_poly.type
_entity_poly.pdbx_seq_one_letter_code
_entity_poly.pdbx_strand_id
1 'polypeptide(L)'
;MRPAELRARVAAAGAGPGWRRAERAVGLADARAASLPESLPESRTRVHLALAGLVAVPQFEVRDDEGRWPARVDLAFPELRVALERDGAWHGVPGQLAEDGSGA
;
A
#
# COMPACT_ATOMS: atom_id res chain seq x y z
N MET A 1 -9.73 13.04 -7.94
CA MET A 1 -10.86 12.10 -8.12
C MET A 1 -10.64 10.92 -7.19
N ARG A 2 -11.61 10.56 -6.35
CA ARG A 2 -11.49 9.42 -5.43
C ARG A 2 -11.67 8.09 -6.18
N PRO A 3 -11.08 6.97 -5.74
CA PRO A 3 -11.25 5.68 -6.41
C PRO A 3 -12.70 5.22 -6.57
N ALA A 4 -13.57 5.53 -5.59
CA ALA A 4 -15.00 5.22 -5.68
C ALA A 4 -15.71 6.00 -6.81
N GLU A 5 -15.35 7.27 -7.02
CA GLU A 5 -15.88 8.09 -8.12
C GLU A 5 -15.41 7.56 -9.47
N LEU A 6 -14.14 7.13 -9.55
CA LEU A 6 -13.59 6.52 -10.75
C LEU A 6 -14.27 5.18 -11.07
N ARG A 7 -14.56 4.35 -10.06
CA ARG A 7 -15.34 3.11 -10.20
C ARG A 7 -16.73 3.36 -10.76
N ALA A 8 -17.45 4.34 -10.22
CA ALA A 8 -18.78 4.69 -10.67
C ALA A 8 -18.78 5.20 -12.13
N ARG A 9 -17.80 6.03 -12.50
CA ARG A 9 -17.67 6.54 -13.87
C ARG A 9 -17.30 5.45 -14.88
N VAL A 10 -16.44 4.52 -14.47
CA VAL A 10 -16.19 3.30 -15.26
C VAL A 10 -17.52 2.56 -15.36
N ALA A 11 -18.16 2.11 -14.29
CA ALA A 11 -19.45 1.39 -14.34
C ALA A 11 -20.50 2.01 -15.30
N ALA A 12 -20.64 3.33 -15.30
CA ALA A 12 -21.56 4.06 -16.15
C ALA A 12 -21.16 4.14 -17.65
N ALA A 13 -19.88 4.03 -17.98
CA ALA A 13 -19.38 4.15 -19.36
C ALA A 13 -19.71 2.94 -20.25
N GLY A 14 -20.06 1.79 -19.67
CA GLY A 14 -20.52 0.60 -20.41
C GLY A 14 -19.43 -0.16 -21.19
N ALA A 15 -19.83 -1.27 -21.83
CA ALA A 15 -18.95 -2.32 -22.39
C ALA A 15 -18.29 -1.96 -23.74
N GLY A 16 -17.80 -0.72 -23.90
CA GLY A 16 -17.06 -0.30 -25.09
C GLY A 16 -15.65 -0.91 -25.19
N PRO A 17 -14.93 -0.68 -26.31
CA PRO A 17 -13.54 -1.08 -26.44
C PRO A 17 -12.68 -0.58 -25.27
N GLY A 18 -11.92 -1.47 -24.64
CA GLY A 18 -11.08 -1.13 -23.48
C GLY A 18 -11.79 -1.17 -22.12
N TRP A 19 -13.10 -1.39 -22.08
CA TRP A 19 -13.91 -1.50 -20.85
C TRP A 19 -13.29 -2.41 -19.79
N ARG A 20 -13.01 -3.66 -20.16
CA ARG A 20 -12.44 -4.67 -19.25
C ARG A 20 -11.07 -4.27 -18.69
N ARG A 21 -10.28 -3.51 -19.46
CA ARG A 21 -8.99 -3.00 -18.99
C ARG A 21 -9.18 -1.88 -17.98
N ALA A 22 -10.13 -0.97 -18.24
CA ALA A 22 -10.47 0.10 -17.31
C ALA A 22 -11.02 -0.45 -15.99
N GLU A 23 -11.96 -1.40 -16.06
CA GLU A 23 -12.55 -2.06 -14.89
C GLU A 23 -11.49 -2.74 -14.02
N ARG A 24 -10.60 -3.54 -14.63
CA ARG A 24 -9.46 -4.15 -13.92
C ARG A 24 -8.50 -3.11 -13.31
N ALA A 25 -8.16 -2.06 -14.04
CA ALA A 25 -7.24 -1.03 -13.57
C ALA A 25 -7.80 -0.28 -12.35
N VAL A 26 -9.09 0.03 -12.36
CA VAL A 26 -9.75 0.72 -11.25
C VAL A 26 -9.96 -0.21 -10.05
N GLY A 27 -10.14 -1.52 -10.28
CA GLY A 27 -10.12 -2.53 -9.23
C GLY A 27 -8.81 -2.52 -8.43
N LEU A 28 -7.69 -2.24 -9.11
CA LEU A 28 -6.36 -2.16 -8.49
C LEU A 28 -6.05 -0.81 -7.83
N ALA A 29 -6.87 0.22 -8.00
CA ALA A 29 -6.58 1.56 -7.47
C ALA A 29 -6.82 1.65 -5.95
N ASP A 30 -5.85 2.24 -5.24
CA ASP A 30 -5.95 2.58 -3.81
C ASP A 30 -5.66 4.09 -3.64
N ALA A 31 -6.50 4.78 -2.86
CA ALA A 31 -6.37 6.22 -2.63
C ALA A 31 -5.14 6.56 -1.79
N ARG A 32 -4.77 5.69 -0.84
CA ARG A 32 -3.66 5.89 0.08
C ARG A 32 -2.31 5.82 -0.64
N ALA A 33 -2.27 5.08 -1.75
CA ALA A 33 -1.07 4.92 -2.58
C ALA A 33 -0.80 6.10 -3.53
N ALA A 34 -1.66 7.13 -3.57
CA ALA A 34 -1.56 8.26 -4.50
C ALA A 34 -1.06 9.57 -3.87
N SER A 35 -0.57 9.52 -2.62
CA SER A 35 -0.39 10.72 -1.81
C SER A 35 0.90 11.50 -2.06
N LEU A 36 1.99 10.89 -2.58
CA LEU A 36 3.31 11.53 -2.70
C LEU A 36 4.10 11.02 -3.93
N PRO A 37 5.07 11.77 -4.51
CA PRO A 37 5.86 11.31 -5.66
C PRO A 37 6.58 9.96 -5.44
N GLU A 38 7.08 9.72 -4.23
CA GLU A 38 7.69 8.46 -3.78
C GLU A 38 6.71 7.28 -3.75
N SER A 39 5.40 7.54 -3.87
CA SER A 39 4.35 6.52 -3.90
C SER A 39 4.15 5.91 -5.29
N LEU A 40 4.72 6.48 -6.36
CA LEU A 40 4.59 5.92 -7.72
C LEU A 40 5.22 4.53 -7.85
N PRO A 41 6.47 4.29 -7.43
CA PRO A 41 7.02 2.96 -7.50
C PRO A 41 6.45 2.05 -6.39
N GLU A 42 5.85 2.58 -5.31
CA GLU A 42 5.17 1.78 -4.26
C GLU A 42 3.88 1.21 -4.83
N SER A 43 3.12 2.08 -5.53
CA SER A 43 1.93 1.72 -6.27
C SER A 43 2.21 0.62 -7.31
N ARG A 44 3.36 0.64 -7.99
CA ARG A 44 3.76 -0.43 -8.91
C ARG A 44 3.98 -1.75 -8.18
N THR A 45 4.76 -1.75 -7.10
CA THR A 45 4.99 -2.94 -6.28
C THR A 45 3.67 -3.52 -5.76
N ARG A 46 2.78 -2.67 -5.22
CA ARG A 46 1.45 -3.08 -4.74
C ARG A 46 0.61 -3.71 -5.83
N VAL A 47 0.61 -3.15 -7.04
CA VAL A 47 -0.10 -3.75 -8.18
C VAL A 47 0.47 -5.13 -8.51
N HIS A 48 1.79 -5.29 -8.57
CA HIS A 48 2.40 -6.59 -8.82
C HIS A 48 2.05 -7.63 -7.74
N LEU A 49 2.08 -7.24 -6.46
CA LEU A 49 1.64 -8.09 -5.36
C LEU A 49 0.17 -8.51 -5.50
N ALA A 50 -0.72 -7.55 -5.77
CA ALA A 50 -2.15 -7.83 -5.95
C ALA A 50 -2.40 -8.77 -7.14
N LEU A 51 -1.65 -8.61 -8.24
CA LEU A 51 -1.71 -9.52 -9.39
C LEU A 51 -1.20 -10.93 -9.08
N ALA A 52 -0.34 -11.08 -8.07
CA ALA A 52 0.13 -12.37 -7.55
C ALA A 52 -0.77 -12.94 -6.42
N GLY A 53 -1.89 -12.28 -6.10
CA GLY A 53 -2.81 -12.69 -5.03
C GLY A 53 -2.44 -12.20 -3.63
N LEU A 54 -1.44 -11.32 -3.51
CA LEU A 54 -0.98 -10.75 -2.24
C LEU A 54 -1.53 -9.32 -2.08
N VAL A 55 -2.48 -9.14 -1.15
CA VAL A 55 -3.15 -7.85 -0.95
C VAL A 55 -2.48 -7.07 0.17
N ALA A 56 -1.48 -6.26 -0.17
CA ALA A 56 -0.80 -5.39 0.80
C ALA A 56 -1.60 -4.12 1.11
N VAL A 57 -1.55 -3.68 2.36
CA VAL A 57 -2.10 -2.41 2.84
C VAL A 57 -1.05 -1.31 2.69
N PRO A 58 -1.30 -0.27 1.87
CA PRO A 58 -0.36 0.85 1.72
C PRO A 58 -0.40 1.82 2.88
N GLN A 59 0.73 2.47 3.15
CA GLN A 59 0.90 3.56 4.12
C GLN A 59 0.40 3.15 5.52
N PHE A 60 0.78 1.95 5.96
CA PHE A 60 0.27 1.33 7.18
C PHE A 60 0.96 1.91 8.42
N GLU A 61 0.16 2.36 9.38
CA GLU A 61 0.64 2.88 10.65
C GLU A 61 0.91 1.73 11.63
N VAL A 62 2.15 1.61 12.07
CA VAL A 62 2.53 0.69 13.15
C VAL A 62 2.28 1.41 14.48
N ARG A 63 1.73 0.68 15.45
CA ARG A 63 1.52 1.16 16.83
C ARG A 63 2.21 0.22 17.80
N ASP A 64 2.82 0.77 18.85
CA ASP A 64 3.35 -0.04 19.96
C ASP A 64 2.23 -0.48 20.92
N ASP A 65 2.57 -1.33 21.89
CA ASP A 65 1.61 -1.88 22.86
C ASP A 65 0.96 -0.79 23.76
N GLU A 66 1.57 0.39 23.81
CA GLU A 66 1.11 1.56 24.56
C GLU A 66 0.30 2.52 23.67
N GLY A 67 0.02 2.11 22.43
CA GLY A 67 -0.79 2.83 21.45
C GLY A 67 -0.09 4.04 20.82
N ARG A 68 1.20 4.24 21.08
CA ARG A 68 1.98 5.31 20.42
C ARG A 68 2.24 4.93 18.97
N TRP A 69 2.58 5.93 18.18
CA TRP A 69 2.83 5.80 16.74
C TRP A 69 4.34 5.83 16.46
N PRO A 70 5.04 4.68 16.48
CA PRO A 70 6.47 4.61 16.21
C PRO A 70 6.84 4.81 14.74
N ALA A 71 6.01 4.40 13.79
CA ALA A 71 6.36 4.44 12.36
C ALA A 71 5.16 4.29 11.41
N ARG A 72 5.39 4.64 10.14
CA ARG A 72 4.52 4.29 9.00
C ARG A 72 5.36 3.57 7.95
N VAL A 73 4.89 2.40 7.53
CA VAL A 73 5.55 1.58 6.51
C VAL A 73 4.85 1.73 5.16
N ASP A 74 5.60 1.62 4.07
CA ASP A 74 5.09 1.78 2.70
C ASP A 74 3.98 0.77 2.38
N LEU A 75 4.23 -0.53 2.64
CA LEU A 75 3.29 -1.62 2.42
C LEU A 75 3.34 -2.60 3.61
N ALA A 76 2.18 -3.12 4.02
CA ALA A 76 2.09 -4.11 5.09
C ALA A 76 1.16 -5.28 4.75
N PHE A 77 1.45 -6.44 5.35
CA PHE A 77 0.57 -7.59 5.50
C PHE A 77 0.30 -7.77 7.00
N PRO A 78 -0.71 -7.07 7.57
CA PRO A 78 -0.91 -7.02 9.02
C PRO A 78 -1.13 -8.40 9.65
N GLU A 79 -1.84 -9.28 8.96
CA GLU A 79 -2.13 -10.64 9.41
C GLU A 79 -0.86 -11.49 9.52
N LEU A 80 0.16 -11.17 8.72
CA LEU A 80 1.44 -11.87 8.70
C LEU A 80 2.51 -11.14 9.53
N ARG A 81 2.21 -9.94 10.05
CA ARG A 81 3.18 -9.02 10.70
C ARG A 81 4.41 -8.76 9.81
N VAL A 82 4.21 -8.67 8.50
CA VAL A 82 5.26 -8.39 7.52
C VAL A 82 5.08 -6.98 6.98
N ALA A 83 6.14 -6.18 7.02
CA ALA A 83 6.25 -4.90 6.33
C ALA A 83 7.18 -5.00 5.12
N LEU A 84 6.88 -4.24 4.07
CA LEU A 84 7.73 -4.07 2.90
C LEU A 84 7.97 -2.57 2.74
N GLU A 85 9.20 -2.17 3.01
CA GLU A 85 9.70 -0.83 2.72
C GLU A 85 10.58 -0.88 1.48
N ARG A 86 10.47 0.13 0.62
CA ARG A 86 11.51 0.32 -0.39
C ARG A 86 12.68 1.02 0.27
N ASP A 87 13.91 0.73 -0.16
CA ASP A 87 15.12 1.49 0.24
C ASP A 87 15.01 2.96 -0.20
N GLY A 88 14.22 3.76 0.50
CA GLY A 88 14.31 5.20 0.56
C GLY A 88 15.26 5.53 1.69
N ALA A 89 16.16 6.51 1.49
CA ALA A 89 17.07 6.98 2.53
C ALA A 89 16.36 6.99 3.89
N TRP A 90 16.83 6.13 4.79
CA TRP A 90 16.24 5.85 6.09
C TRP A 90 16.03 7.19 6.82
N HIS A 91 14.81 7.71 6.82
CA HIS A 91 14.40 8.73 7.80
C HIS A 91 14.04 8.00 9.09
N GLY A 92 15.03 7.25 9.58
CA GLY A 92 14.96 6.59 10.86
C GLY A 92 14.97 7.71 11.87
N VAL A 93 13.89 7.82 12.64
CA VAL A 93 14.04 8.32 13.99
C VAL A 93 15.17 7.48 14.59
N PRO A 94 16.27 8.08 15.08
CA PRO A 94 17.35 7.31 15.70
C PRO A 94 16.75 6.45 16.82
N GLY A 95 16.77 5.12 16.67
CA GLY A 95 16.32 4.22 17.74
C GLY A 95 15.76 2.84 17.35
N GLN A 96 15.37 2.58 16.10
CA GLN A 96 14.56 1.37 15.79
C GLN A 96 15.31 0.22 15.08
N LEU A 97 16.62 0.15 15.23
CA LEU A 97 17.45 -1.00 14.82
C LEU A 97 17.98 -1.83 16.00
N ALA A 98 17.39 -1.68 17.19
CA ALA A 98 17.82 -2.42 18.35
C ALA A 98 16.62 -3.05 19.05
N GLU A 99 15.98 -4.05 18.42
CA GLU A 99 15.43 -5.24 19.10
C GLU A 99 15.34 -6.43 18.12
N ASP A 100 16.43 -6.74 17.42
CA ASP A 100 16.66 -8.12 16.97
C ASP A 100 17.28 -8.90 18.15
N GLY A 101 16.45 -9.15 19.15
CA GLY A 101 16.78 -9.88 20.37
C GLY A 101 16.11 -11.25 20.38
N SER A 102 16.84 -12.25 19.91
CA SER A 102 16.58 -13.67 20.19
C SER A 102 16.13 -13.91 21.64
N GLY A 103 15.05 -14.67 21.85
CA GLY A 103 14.57 -14.97 23.20
C GLY A 103 13.27 -15.77 23.29
N ALA A 104 13.31 -17.04 22.87
CA ALA A 104 12.73 -18.18 23.59
C ALA A 104 13.29 -19.49 23.01
#